data_AF-A0A7I9XGF3-F1
#
_entry.id   AF-A0A7I9XGF3-F1
#
_cell.length_a   1.000
_cell.length_b   1.000
_cell.length_c   1.000
_cell.angle_alpha   90.00
_cell.angle_beta   90.00
_cell.angle_gamma   90.00
#
_symmetry.space_group_name_H-M   'P 1'
#
loop_
_entity.id
_entity.type
_entity.pdbx_description
1 polymer ?
#
loop_
_entity_poly.entity_id
_entity_poly.type
_entity_poly.pdbx_seq_one_letter_code
_entity_poly.pdbx_strand_id
1 'polypeptide(L)'
;MPRADDRVDDRPTLAELGESDPDYVADAEAGWADGTRYLWAVCEPTTGELLAEVTLNPASGDIATRSRPGHQEAALTGARAVSRFAAGALGLTPVITGTG
;
A
#
# COMPACT_ATOMS: atom_id res chain seq x y z
N MET A 1 -3.48 -6.16 2.22
CA MET A 1 -4.38 -5.34 1.41
C MET A 1 -5.37 -4.61 2.33
N PRO A 2 -5.78 -3.36 2.01
CA PRO A 2 -6.94 -2.70 2.57
C PRO A 2 -8.19 -3.55 2.36
N ARG A 3 -9.18 -3.37 3.22
CA ARG A 3 -10.40 -4.19 3.27
C ARG A 3 -11.63 -3.33 3.01
N ALA A 4 -12.63 -3.94 2.39
CA ALA A 4 -13.97 -3.39 2.22
C ALA A 4 -15.00 -4.52 2.36
N ASP A 5 -14.99 -5.17 3.53
CA ASP A 5 -15.88 -6.28 3.87
C ASP A 5 -16.91 -5.88 4.96
N ASP A 6 -17.73 -6.84 5.38
CA ASP A 6 -18.79 -6.64 6.37
C ASP A 6 -18.28 -6.34 7.79
N ARG A 7 -16.99 -6.59 8.06
CA ARG A 7 -16.34 -6.40 9.36
C ARG A 7 -15.46 -5.16 9.38
N VAL A 8 -14.76 -4.88 8.28
CA VAL A 8 -13.81 -3.76 8.17
C VAL A 8 -13.94 -3.06 6.82
N ASP A 9 -14.10 -1.75 6.89
CA ASP A 9 -14.10 -0.86 5.74
C ASP A 9 -12.99 0.20 5.88
N ASP A 10 -11.90 0.02 5.14
CA ASP A 10 -10.76 0.93 5.11
C ASP A 10 -10.97 2.11 4.15
N ARG A 11 -12.07 2.15 3.36
CA ARG A 11 -12.34 3.21 2.37
C ARG A 11 -12.43 4.62 2.98
N PRO A 12 -13.05 4.84 4.16
CA PRO A 12 -13.04 6.15 4.81
C PRO A 12 -11.61 6.64 5.09
N THR A 13 -10.74 5.75 5.57
CA THR A 13 -9.35 6.10 5.85
C THR A 13 -8.57 6.32 4.55
N LEU A 14 -8.78 5.49 3.53
CA LEU A 14 -8.21 5.68 2.20
C LEU A 14 -8.56 7.08 1.62
N ALA A 15 -9.77 7.58 1.87
CA ALA A 15 -10.15 8.94 1.49
C ALA A 15 -9.31 10.02 2.20
N GLU A 16 -8.95 9.82 3.47
CA GLU A 16 -8.01 10.70 4.17
C GLU A 16 -6.59 10.65 3.58
N LEU A 17 -6.20 9.54 2.94
CA LEU A 17 -4.95 9.40 2.20
C LEU A 17 -5.02 9.98 0.77
N GLY A 18 -6.19 10.50 0.35
CA GLY A 18 -6.42 11.03 -0.99
C GLY A 18 -6.88 10.00 -2.01
N GLU A 19 -7.38 8.83 -1.57
CA GLU A 19 -8.00 7.82 -2.41
C GLU A 19 -9.51 7.79 -2.25
N SER A 20 -10.24 8.11 -3.30
CA SER A 20 -11.71 8.23 -3.23
C SER A 20 -12.44 7.35 -4.23
N ASP A 21 -11.71 6.57 -5.02
CA ASP A 21 -12.33 5.63 -5.95
C ASP A 21 -13.03 4.51 -5.17
N PRO A 22 -14.35 4.33 -5.34
CA PRO A 22 -15.09 3.28 -4.64
C PRO A 22 -14.63 1.86 -4.99
N ASP A 23 -14.06 1.67 -6.18
CA ASP A 23 -13.61 0.37 -6.70
C ASP A 23 -12.14 0.09 -6.36
N TYR A 24 -11.43 1.04 -5.73
CA TYR A 24 -9.99 0.94 -5.44
C TYR A 24 -9.56 -0.34 -4.74
N VAL A 25 -10.35 -0.81 -3.76
CA VAL A 25 -10.03 -2.03 -3.02
C VAL A 25 -10.18 -3.26 -3.91
N ALA A 26 -11.24 -3.33 -4.72
CA ALA A 26 -11.46 -4.41 -5.67
C ALA A 26 -10.38 -4.42 -6.76
N ASP A 27 -10.01 -3.25 -7.28
CA ASP A 27 -8.91 -3.09 -8.25
C ASP A 27 -7.56 -3.49 -7.67
N ALA A 28 -7.31 -3.21 -6.38
CA ALA A 28 -6.11 -3.65 -5.70
C ALA A 28 -6.06 -5.18 -5.56
N GLU A 29 -7.19 -5.82 -5.24
CA GLU A 29 -7.29 -7.28 -5.19
C GLU A 29 -7.07 -7.93 -6.56
N ALA A 30 -7.71 -7.40 -7.60
CA ALA A 30 -7.50 -7.85 -8.98
C ALA A 30 -6.04 -7.66 -9.40
N GLY A 31 -5.44 -6.52 -9.09
CA GLY A 31 -4.03 -6.23 -9.40
C GLY A 31 -3.05 -7.20 -8.73
N TRP A 32 -3.35 -7.64 -7.50
CA TRP A 32 -2.60 -8.69 -6.82
C TRP A 32 -2.74 -10.04 -7.51
N ALA A 33 -3.98 -10.42 -7.87
CA ALA A 33 -4.26 -11.70 -8.53
C ALA A 33 -3.61 -11.81 -9.93
N ASP A 34 -3.65 -10.70 -10.68
CA ASP A 34 -3.09 -10.62 -12.04
C ASP A 34 -1.58 -10.32 -12.03
N GLY A 35 -1.00 -10.00 -10.87
CA GLY A 35 0.41 -9.61 -10.75
C GLY A 35 0.74 -8.31 -11.48
N THR A 36 -0.23 -7.41 -11.64
CA THR A 36 -0.10 -6.13 -12.36
C THR A 36 0.19 -4.96 -11.42
N ARG A 37 -0.20 -5.08 -10.14
CA ARG A 37 0.08 -4.10 -9.08
C ARG A 37 -0.02 -4.79 -7.73
N TYR A 38 0.97 -4.56 -6.87
CA TYR A 38 0.91 -5.02 -5.48
C TYR A 38 0.69 -3.84 -4.54
N LEU A 39 -0.10 -4.08 -3.49
CA LEU A 39 -0.51 -3.06 -2.53
C LEU A 39 -0.56 -3.61 -1.10
N TRP A 40 0.06 -2.89 -0.17
CA TRP A 40 0.05 -3.17 1.25
C TRP A 40 -0.61 -2.04 2.04
N ALA A 41 -1.51 -2.42 2.94
CA ALA A 41 -1.96 -1.58 4.03
C ALA A 41 -0.90 -1.61 5.15
N VAL A 42 -0.53 -0.44 5.67
CA VAL A 42 0.34 -0.29 6.85
C VAL A 42 -0.56 0.13 8.00
N CYS A 43 -0.73 -0.77 8.97
CA CYS A 43 -1.65 -0.59 10.08
C CYS A 43 -0.93 -0.39 11.41
N GLU A 44 -1.60 0.31 12.34
CA GLU A 44 -1.21 0.28 13.74
C GLU A 44 -1.44 -1.15 14.30
N PRO A 45 -0.44 -1.80 14.92
CA PRO A 45 -0.53 -3.21 15.32
C PRO A 45 -1.62 -3.57 16.33
N THR A 46 -2.01 -2.63 17.19
CA THR A 46 -2.93 -2.84 18.31
C THR A 46 -4.38 -2.60 17.91
N THR A 47 -4.66 -1.51 17.18
CA THR A 47 -6.00 -1.09 16.77
C THR A 47 -6.38 -1.59 15.39
N GLY A 48 -5.40 -1.90 14.55
CA GLY A 48 -5.62 -2.26 13.14
C GLY A 48 -5.95 -1.06 12.25
N GLU A 49 -5.82 0.17 12.76
CA GLU A 49 -6.08 1.41 12.01
C GLU A 49 -5.09 1.56 10.84
N LEU A 50 -5.60 1.88 9.65
CA LEU A 50 -4.78 2.16 8.47
C LEU A 50 -4.03 3.50 8.65
N LEU A 51 -2.70 3.44 8.67
CA LEU A 51 -1.84 4.62 8.83
C LEU A 51 -1.26 5.09 7.50
N ALA A 52 -0.95 4.13 6.62
CA ALA A 52 -0.33 4.37 5.34
C ALA A 52 -0.63 3.22 4.36
N GLU A 53 -0.36 3.46 3.09
CA GLU A 53 -0.31 2.43 2.06
C GLU A 53 1.02 2.48 1.31
N VAL A 54 1.41 1.32 0.79
CA VAL A 54 2.58 1.15 -0.06
C VAL A 54 2.15 0.36 -1.29
N THR A 55 2.52 0.84 -2.47
CA THR A 55 2.23 0.15 -3.73
C THR A 55 3.52 -0.16 -4.47
N LEU A 56 3.57 -1.30 -5.15
CA LEU A 56 4.66 -1.73 -6.00
C LEU A 56 4.11 -1.99 -7.41
N ASN A 57 4.70 -1.33 -8.40
CA ASN A 57 4.52 -1.67 -9.80
C ASN A 57 5.57 -2.73 -10.19
N PRO A 58 5.19 -3.99 -10.45
CA PRO A 58 6.15 -5.04 -10.78
C PRO A 58 6.80 -4.87 -12.16
N ALA A 59 6.21 -4.09 -13.07
CA ALA A 59 6.78 -3.83 -14.39
C ALA A 59 7.96 -2.85 -14.35
N SER A 60 7.91 -1.85 -13.45
CA SER A 60 8.97 -0.84 -13.30
C SER A 60 9.84 -1.02 -12.06
N GLY A 61 9.35 -1.71 -11.03
CA GLY A 61 9.97 -1.75 -9.70
C GLY A 61 9.65 -0.53 -8.84
N ASP A 62 8.79 0.38 -9.30
CA ASP A 62 8.45 1.59 -8.55
C ASP A 62 7.65 1.27 -7.30
N ILE A 63 8.09 1.82 -6.17
CA ILE A 63 7.42 1.78 -4.89
C ILE A 63 6.93 3.18 -4.55
N ALA A 64 5.61 3.35 -4.46
CA ALA A 64 4.97 4.60 -4.04
C ALA A 64 4.35 4.45 -2.66
N THR A 65 4.25 5.56 -1.93
CA THR A 65 3.66 5.60 -0.59
C THR A 65 2.66 6.73 -0.44
N ARG A 66 1.55 6.47 0.26
CA ARG A 66 0.67 7.50 0.82
C ARG A 66 0.54 7.26 2.32
N SER A 67 0.42 8.32 3.10
CA SER A 67 0.23 8.21 4.56
C SER A 67 -0.70 9.30 5.05
N ARG A 68 -1.36 9.02 6.17
CA ARG A 68 -2.04 10.08 6.94
C ARG A 68 -1.02 11.11 7.43
N PRO A 69 -1.43 12.38 7.65
CA PRO A 69 -0.56 13.38 8.24
C PRO A 69 0.03 12.90 9.58
N GLY A 70 1.36 12.97 9.71
CA GLY A 70 2.08 12.54 10.91
C GLY A 70 2.52 11.06 10.91
N HIS A 71 2.18 10.29 9.87
CA HIS A 71 2.50 8.86 9.77
C HIS A 71 3.49 8.52 8.64
N GLN A 72 4.28 9.49 8.17
CA GLN A 72 5.28 9.31 7.11
C GLN A 72 6.33 8.24 7.46
N GLU A 73 6.70 8.11 8.74
CA GLU A 73 7.64 7.08 9.19
C GLU A 73 7.05 5.66 9.03
N ALA A 74 5.74 5.50 9.25
CA ALA A 74 5.07 4.23 9.02
C ALA A 74 5.08 3.86 7.53
N ALA A 75 4.78 4.83 6.65
CA ALA A 75 4.90 4.67 5.19
C ALA A 75 6.32 4.26 4.78
N LEU A 76 7.34 4.97 5.25
CA LEU A 76 8.74 4.68 4.92
C LEU A 76 9.19 3.30 5.43
N THR A 77 8.75 2.91 6.62
CA THR A 77 9.04 1.58 7.18
C THR A 77 8.40 0.49 6.30
N GLY A 78 7.13 0.68 5.92
CA GLY A 78 6.44 -0.19 4.97
C GLY A 78 7.17 -0.28 3.63
N ALA A 79 7.57 0.86 3.04
CA ALA A 79 8.28 0.90 1.77
C ALA A 79 9.61 0.14 1.79
N ARG A 80 10.36 0.22 2.90
CA ARG A 80 11.60 -0.55 3.09
C ARG A 80 11.33 -2.05 3.19
N ALA A 81 10.22 -2.47 3.79
CA ALA A 81 9.81 -3.88 3.82
C ALA A 81 9.44 -4.37 2.42
N VAL A 82 8.62 -3.59 1.69
CA VAL A 82 8.21 -3.90 0.31
C VAL A 82 9.40 -3.93 -0.65
N SER A 83 10.38 -3.04 -0.48
CA SER A 83 11.63 -3.04 -1.26
C SER A 83 12.39 -4.36 -1.10
N ARG A 84 12.51 -4.90 0.12
CA ARG A 84 13.14 -6.20 0.34
C ARG A 84 12.34 -7.35 -0.27
N PHE A 85 11.01 -7.28 -0.21
CA PHE A 85 10.14 -8.24 -0.90
C PHE A 85 10.34 -8.20 -2.42
N ALA A 86 10.33 -7.01 -3.03
CA ALA A 86 10.52 -6.84 -4.46
C ALA A 86 11.87 -7.42 -4.93
N ALA A 87 12.95 -7.13 -4.20
CA ALA A 87 14.28 -7.66 -4.52
C ALA A 87 14.40 -9.17 -4.28
N GLY A 88 13.93 -9.65 -3.12
CA GLY A 88 14.14 -11.04 -2.70
C GLY A 88 13.16 -12.05 -3.30
N ALA A 89 11.88 -11.68 -3.41
CA ALA A 89 10.83 -12.59 -3.87
C ALA A 89 10.55 -12.45 -5.37
N LEU A 90 10.67 -11.24 -5.92
CA LEU A 90 10.36 -10.96 -7.33
C LEU A 90 11.60 -10.75 -8.21
N GLY A 91 12.79 -10.64 -7.62
CA GLY A 91 14.03 -10.40 -8.36
C GLY A 91 14.11 -9.01 -9.01
N LEU A 92 13.33 -8.04 -8.51
CA LEU A 92 13.26 -6.68 -9.05
C LEU A 92 14.37 -5.79 -8.46
N THR A 93 14.67 -4.69 -9.15
CA THR A 93 15.44 -3.58 -8.58
C THR A 93 14.46 -2.49 -8.15
N PRO A 94 14.04 -2.45 -6.87
CA PRO A 94 13.01 -1.52 -6.43
C PRO A 94 13.53 -0.09 -6.36
N VAL A 95 12.67 0.86 -6.73
CA VAL A 95 12.91 2.30 -6.58
C VAL A 95 11.83 2.87 -5.68
N ILE A 96 12.20 3.38 -4.51
CA ILE A 96 11.23 4.07 -3.63
C ILE A 96 11.08 5.50 -4.12
N THR A 97 9.96 5.78 -4.76
CA THR A 97 9.60 7.11 -5.24
C THR A 97 8.98 7.86 -4.06
N GLY A 98 9.83 8.57 -3.31
CA GLY A 98 9.38 9.33 -2.15
C GLY A 98 8.52 10.51 -2.55
N THR A 99 7.23 10.46 -2.24
CA THR A 99 6.41 11.65 -2.08
C THR A 99 6.63 12.18 -0.67
N GLY A 100 7.37 13.28 -0.57
CA GLY A 100 7.34 14.15 0.61
C GLY A 100 5.97 14.79 0.80
#